data_AF-A0A7Y2KK31-F1
#
_entry.id   AF-A0A7Y2KK31-F1
#
_cell.length_a   1.000
_cell.length_b   1.000
_cell.length_c   1.000
_cell.angle_alpha   90.00
_cell.angle_beta   90.00
_cell.angle_gamma   90.00
#
_symmetry.space_group_name_H-M   'P 1'
#
loop_
_entity.id
_entity.type
_entity.pdbx_description
1 polymer ?
#
loop_
_entity_poly.entity_id
_entity_poly.type
_entity_poly.pdbx_seq_one_letter_code
_entity_poly.pdbx_strand_id
1 'polypeptide(L)'
;MQRRGFPFLIAFLLVFFSHLLCPRESRSDGIRLVGGYDLRFSDTTTTEKTTGTVTENETTQFTQRYELEVSKNIFPQLIFSGGGLVTFDQSDSTTNGVETDLDTRTLRPFAELRLNTPLYNAGLTYRDTEVKDTGTNQPTTRSFRDEYIAVLNWRPVGYPRFDATYTRTLTSNEPETLDRVEDLLSLSTRYSWEKLLFHYTYIVEDSEERVTDFETNRQSHFGKVGYGNEFFDRRLFLDTSYRVEYSTTEFSGEGSGVFPLTRTAGISSLDDTPEDGPALGANFALIDGNRQVSAGIDLGLDGDQTTLANIGIDFGFPATV
;
A
#
# COMPACT_ATOMS: atom_id res chain seq x y z
N MET A 1 -2.60 8.52 -30.13
CA MET A 1 -1.52 8.51 -31.15
C MET A 1 -0.63 9.73 -30.97
N GLN A 2 0.43 9.63 -30.15
CA GLN A 2 1.53 10.61 -30.09
C GLN A 2 2.77 9.88 -29.51
N ARG A 3 3.68 9.44 -30.38
CA ARG A 3 5.01 8.94 -29.97
C ARG A 3 5.84 10.14 -29.51
N ARG A 4 6.07 10.27 -28.20
CA ARG A 4 7.07 11.16 -27.59
C ARG A 4 7.86 10.29 -26.62
N GLY A 5 9.09 9.90 -26.93
CA GLY A 5 10.25 10.58 -26.35
C GLY A 5 11.46 9.65 -26.19
N PHE A 6 11.81 8.86 -27.21
CA PHE A 6 12.97 7.96 -27.17
C PHE A 6 14.39 8.55 -27.47
N PRO A 7 14.60 9.80 -27.94
CA PRO A 7 15.95 10.24 -28.31
C PRO A 7 16.78 10.82 -27.14
N PHE A 8 16.19 11.16 -25.99
CA PHE A 8 16.94 11.76 -24.87
C PHE A 8 17.67 10.73 -23.99
N LEU A 9 17.11 9.52 -23.85
CA LEU A 9 17.69 8.46 -23.00
C LEU A 9 19.01 7.91 -23.59
N ILE A 10 19.07 7.75 -24.92
CA ILE A 10 20.23 7.18 -25.62
C ILE A 10 21.43 8.16 -25.61
N ALA A 11 21.17 9.46 -25.72
CA ALA A 11 22.21 10.48 -25.66
C ALA A 11 22.84 10.61 -24.26
N PHE A 12 22.04 10.45 -23.19
CA PHE A 12 22.54 10.49 -21.81
C PHE A 12 23.40 9.27 -21.48
N LEU A 13 23.03 8.09 -22.00
CA LEU A 13 23.74 6.83 -21.80
C LEU A 13 25.13 6.82 -22.47
N LEU A 14 25.28 7.43 -23.65
CA LEU A 14 26.56 7.50 -24.36
C LEU A 14 27.57 8.48 -23.73
N VAL A 15 27.10 9.61 -23.19
CA VAL A 15 27.97 10.56 -22.46
C VAL A 15 28.46 9.94 -21.15
N PHE A 16 27.63 9.17 -20.44
CA PHE A 16 28.03 8.44 -19.24
C PHE A 16 29.06 7.33 -19.51
N PHE A 17 28.95 6.63 -20.64
CA PHE A 17 29.90 5.57 -21.01
C PHE A 17 31.32 6.12 -21.24
N SER A 18 31.44 7.34 -21.78
CA SER A 18 32.75 8.00 -21.98
C SER A 18 33.45 8.39 -20.67
N HIS A 19 32.70 8.60 -19.58
CA HIS A 19 33.25 8.94 -18.26
C HIS A 19 33.55 7.72 -17.38
N LEU A 20 33.19 6.51 -17.83
CA LEU A 20 33.53 5.24 -17.18
C LEU A 20 34.96 4.76 -17.48
N LEU A 21 35.61 5.30 -18.52
CA LEU A 21 36.94 4.84 -19.00
C LEU A 21 38.14 5.62 -18.44
N CYS A 22 37.93 6.58 -17.53
CA CYS A 22 39.03 7.37 -16.98
C CYS A 22 39.49 6.78 -15.61
N PRO A 23 40.76 6.35 -15.47
CA PRO A 23 41.24 5.68 -14.25
C PRO A 23 41.35 6.70 -13.11
N ARG A 24 40.60 6.49 -12.03
CA ARG A 24 40.77 7.22 -10.76
C ARG A 24 40.61 6.28 -9.57
N GLU A 25 41.25 6.68 -8.47
CA GLU A 25 41.48 5.95 -7.21
C GLU A 25 40.37 4.98 -6.80
N SER A 26 40.77 3.84 -6.24
CA SER A 26 39.92 2.75 -5.74
C SER A 26 38.60 3.23 -5.13
N ARG A 27 37.57 3.30 -5.97
CA ARG A 27 36.17 3.48 -5.60
C ARG A 27 35.52 2.12 -5.72
N SER A 28 34.62 1.77 -4.80
CA SER A 28 33.82 0.55 -4.89
C SER A 28 32.80 0.70 -6.04
N ASP A 29 33.29 0.62 -7.26
CA ASP A 29 32.47 0.55 -8.45
C ASP A 29 32.15 -0.94 -8.69
N GLY A 30 30.87 -1.26 -8.89
CA GLY A 30 30.39 -2.63 -8.95
C GLY A 30 29.48 -2.82 -10.15
N ILE A 31 29.72 -3.88 -10.92
CA ILE A 31 28.79 -4.37 -11.94
C ILE A 31 28.36 -5.77 -11.51
N ARG A 32 27.05 -5.99 -11.40
CA ARG A 32 26.44 -7.28 -11.11
C ARG A 32 25.56 -7.68 -12.29
N LEU A 33 25.79 -8.88 -12.81
CA LEU A 33 24.95 -9.50 -13.82
C LEU A 33 24.54 -10.87 -13.29
N VAL A 34 23.23 -11.14 -13.23
CA VAL A 34 22.67 -12.41 -12.79
C VAL A 34 21.66 -12.88 -13.82
N GLY A 35 21.78 -14.13 -14.25
CA GLY A 35 20.82 -14.79 -15.14
C GLY A 35 20.38 -16.11 -14.55
N GLY A 36 19.12 -16.48 -14.75
CA GLY A 36 18.57 -17.75 -14.30
C GLY A 36 17.37 -18.18 -15.13
N TYR A 37 17.05 -19.47 -15.06
CA TYR A 37 15.85 -20.05 -15.66
C TYR A 37 15.21 -21.03 -14.67
N ASP A 38 13.90 -21.15 -14.73
CA ASP A 38 13.09 -22.10 -13.97
C ASP A 38 12.12 -22.81 -14.92
N LEU A 39 11.93 -24.11 -14.72
CA LEU A 39 11.02 -24.93 -15.51
C LEU A 39 10.18 -25.76 -14.56
N ARG A 40 8.86 -25.65 -14.66
CA ARG A 40 7.90 -26.33 -13.80
C ARG A 40 6.85 -27.04 -14.65
N PHE A 41 6.56 -28.28 -14.27
CA PHE A 41 5.49 -29.08 -14.83
C PHE A 41 4.51 -29.44 -13.72
N SER A 42 3.21 -29.38 -14.02
CA SER A 42 2.15 -29.77 -13.11
C SER A 42 1.07 -30.52 -13.89
N ASP A 43 0.59 -31.61 -13.32
CA ASP A 43 -0.53 -32.40 -13.82
C ASP A 43 -1.50 -32.58 -12.65
N THR A 44 -2.78 -32.29 -12.87
CA THR A 44 -3.81 -32.37 -11.84
C THR A 44 -5.12 -32.90 -12.42
N THR A 45 -5.61 -34.00 -11.85
CA THR A 45 -6.93 -34.54 -12.13
C THR A 45 -7.85 -34.29 -10.94
N THR A 46 -8.96 -33.59 -11.15
CA THR A 46 -9.99 -33.36 -10.15
C THR A 46 -11.27 -34.10 -10.54
N THR A 47 -11.85 -34.86 -9.62
CA THR A 47 -13.14 -35.53 -9.84
C THR A 47 -14.17 -35.00 -8.85
N GLU A 48 -15.25 -34.42 -9.36
CA GLU A 48 -16.34 -33.96 -8.51
C GLU A 48 -17.18 -35.14 -8.03
N LYS A 49 -17.27 -35.33 -6.70
CA LYS A 49 -17.90 -36.52 -6.09
C LYS A 49 -19.41 -36.60 -6.31
N THR A 50 -20.08 -35.46 -6.50
CA THR A 50 -21.54 -35.37 -6.67
C THR A 50 -21.97 -35.53 -8.13
N THR A 51 -21.20 -34.98 -9.08
CA THR A 51 -21.54 -34.98 -10.51
C THR A 51 -20.77 -36.05 -11.30
N GLY A 52 -19.67 -36.58 -10.75
CA GLY A 52 -18.78 -37.52 -11.43
C GLY A 52 -17.91 -36.88 -12.51
N THR A 53 -18.00 -35.55 -12.68
CA THR A 53 -17.24 -34.81 -13.70
C THR A 53 -15.75 -34.89 -13.38
N VAL A 54 -14.95 -35.30 -14.37
CA VAL A 54 -13.49 -35.29 -14.29
C VAL A 54 -12.99 -34.03 -14.99
N THR A 55 -12.09 -33.31 -14.34
CA THR A 55 -11.34 -32.18 -14.89
C THR A 55 -9.87 -32.53 -14.89
N GLU A 56 -9.27 -32.60 -16.07
CA GLU A 56 -7.84 -32.80 -16.27
C GLU A 56 -7.19 -31.45 -16.58
N ASN A 57 -6.10 -31.14 -15.88
CA ASN A 57 -5.34 -29.93 -16.10
C ASN A 57 -3.84 -30.22 -16.12
N GLU A 58 -3.21 -30.02 -17.27
CA GLU A 58 -1.77 -30.04 -17.45
C GLU A 58 -1.27 -28.61 -17.58
N THR A 59 -0.20 -28.25 -16.89
CA THR A 59 0.40 -26.92 -16.96
C THR A 59 1.92 -27.03 -17.02
N THR A 60 2.51 -26.39 -18.03
CA THR A 60 3.96 -26.18 -18.15
C THR A 60 4.26 -24.70 -17.97
N GLN A 61 5.24 -24.38 -17.14
CA GLN A 61 5.69 -23.01 -16.91
C GLN A 61 7.20 -22.93 -17.11
N PHE A 62 7.62 -21.94 -17.89
CA PHE A 62 9.02 -21.63 -18.14
C PHE A 62 9.29 -20.17 -17.87
N THR A 63 10.20 -19.89 -16.94
CA THR A 63 10.59 -18.55 -16.55
C THR A 63 12.06 -18.32 -16.86
N GLN A 64 12.38 -17.20 -17.50
CA GLN A 64 13.74 -16.68 -17.64
C GLN A 64 13.86 -15.33 -16.95
N ARG A 65 14.95 -15.12 -16.21
CA ARG A 65 15.21 -13.89 -15.48
C ARG A 65 16.62 -13.39 -15.74
N TYR A 66 16.75 -12.12 -16.11
CA TYR A 66 18.03 -11.45 -16.32
C TYR A 66 18.06 -10.12 -15.56
N GLU A 67 19.08 -9.93 -14.73
CA GLU A 67 19.24 -8.75 -13.88
C GLU A 67 20.62 -8.14 -14.08
N LEU A 68 20.66 -6.84 -14.37
CA LEU A 68 21.86 -6.04 -14.47
C LEU A 68 21.80 -4.91 -13.45
N GLU A 69 22.86 -4.73 -12.67
CA GLU A 69 23.04 -3.61 -11.75
C GLU A 69 24.44 -3.03 -11.91
N VAL A 70 24.51 -1.71 -11.99
CA VAL A 70 25.74 -0.93 -12.02
C VAL A 70 25.68 0.06 -10.87
N SER A 71 26.72 0.11 -10.05
CA SER A 71 26.86 1.06 -8.94
C SER A 71 28.19 1.78 -9.01
N LYS A 72 28.18 3.07 -8.70
CA LYS A 72 29.36 3.95 -8.76
C LYS A 72 29.31 5.01 -7.67
N ASN A 73 30.43 5.19 -6.97
CA ASN A 73 30.58 6.30 -6.05
C ASN A 73 30.99 7.57 -6.81
N ILE A 74 30.07 8.52 -6.98
CA ILE A 74 30.35 9.83 -7.59
C ILE A 74 31.22 10.67 -6.64
N PHE A 75 30.86 10.67 -5.35
CA PHE A 75 31.62 11.23 -4.24
C PHE A 75 31.69 10.20 -3.09
N PRO A 76 32.56 10.37 -2.07
CA PRO A 76 32.71 9.37 -0.99
C PRO A 76 31.40 9.01 -0.25
N GLN A 77 30.44 9.93 -0.24
CA GLN A 77 29.13 9.75 0.40
C GLN A 77 27.97 9.72 -0.60
N LEU A 78 28.24 9.91 -1.90
CA LEU A 78 27.22 9.98 -2.96
C LEU A 78 27.38 8.81 -3.93
N ILE A 79 26.40 7.92 -3.90
CA ILE A 79 26.39 6.68 -4.67
C ILE A 79 25.28 6.78 -5.71
N PHE A 80 25.63 6.48 -6.95
CA PHE A 80 24.65 6.27 -8.01
C PHE A 80 24.56 4.78 -8.32
N SER A 81 23.35 4.27 -8.43
CA SER A 81 23.06 2.91 -8.85
C SER A 81 22.05 2.93 -9.98
N GLY A 82 22.19 2.05 -10.95
CA GLY A 82 21.23 1.92 -12.03
C GLY A 82 21.26 0.52 -12.60
N GLY A 83 20.16 0.10 -13.18
CA GLY A 83 20.04 -1.28 -13.61
C GLY A 83 18.68 -1.59 -14.17
N GLY A 84 18.42 -2.89 -14.32
CA GLY A 84 17.12 -3.36 -14.72
C GLY A 84 16.97 -4.86 -14.58
N LEU A 85 15.71 -5.26 -14.46
CA LEU A 85 15.27 -6.64 -14.47
C LEU A 85 14.44 -6.90 -15.72
N VAL A 86 14.72 -8.01 -16.41
CA VAL A 86 13.85 -8.52 -17.48
C VAL A 86 13.46 -9.95 -17.13
N THR A 87 12.16 -10.20 -17.13
CA THR A 87 11.59 -11.54 -16.95
C THR A 87 10.75 -11.91 -18.17
N PHE A 88 10.87 -13.15 -18.60
CA PHE A 88 10.00 -13.79 -19.58
C PHE A 88 9.37 -15.01 -18.93
N ASP A 89 8.06 -15.02 -18.82
CA ASP A 89 7.27 -16.11 -18.25
C ASP A 89 6.37 -16.65 -19.35
N GLN A 90 6.53 -17.92 -19.69
CA GLN A 90 5.68 -18.63 -20.63
C GLN A 90 4.91 -19.71 -19.85
N SER A 91 3.61 -19.77 -20.03
CA SER A 91 2.73 -20.74 -19.39
C SER A 91 1.81 -21.37 -20.43
N ASP A 92 1.98 -22.66 -20.66
CA ASP A 92 1.10 -23.46 -21.51
C ASP A 92 0.21 -24.33 -20.59
N SER A 93 -1.10 -24.28 -20.76
CA SER A 93 -2.05 -25.06 -19.97
C SER A 93 -3.04 -25.77 -20.86
N THR A 94 -3.29 -27.05 -20.59
CA THR A 94 -4.34 -27.83 -21.23
C THR A 94 -5.38 -28.21 -20.19
N THR A 95 -6.60 -27.70 -20.33
CA THR A 95 -7.72 -28.06 -19.45
C THR A 95 -8.79 -28.79 -20.26
N ASN A 96 -9.06 -30.04 -19.93
CA ASN A 96 -10.05 -30.88 -20.64
C ASN A 96 -9.84 -30.88 -22.17
N GLY A 97 -8.58 -30.92 -22.61
CA GLY A 97 -8.20 -30.90 -24.03
C GLY A 97 -8.26 -29.52 -24.71
N VAL A 98 -8.58 -28.45 -23.99
CA VAL A 98 -8.49 -27.07 -24.46
C VAL A 98 -7.14 -26.49 -24.07
N GLU A 99 -6.31 -26.18 -25.07
CA GLU A 99 -5.00 -25.56 -24.89
C GLU A 99 -5.14 -24.04 -24.72
N THR A 100 -4.34 -23.48 -23.82
CA THR A 100 -4.23 -22.04 -23.58
C THR A 100 -2.77 -21.70 -23.29
N ASP A 101 -2.23 -20.75 -24.03
CA ASP A 101 -0.91 -20.16 -23.83
C ASP A 101 -1.04 -18.78 -23.17
N LEU A 102 -0.08 -18.44 -22.31
CA LEU A 102 0.10 -17.13 -21.72
C LEU A 102 1.59 -16.80 -21.67
N ASP A 103 1.97 -15.77 -22.39
CA ASP A 103 3.29 -15.13 -22.37
C ASP A 103 3.23 -13.81 -21.61
N THR A 104 3.97 -13.72 -20.51
CA THR A 104 4.15 -12.49 -19.73
C THR A 104 5.60 -12.02 -19.85
N ARG A 105 5.79 -10.77 -20.26
CA ARG A 105 7.10 -10.10 -20.25
C ARG A 105 7.07 -8.96 -19.25
N THR A 106 8.01 -8.98 -18.31
CA THR A 106 8.21 -7.91 -17.33
C THR A 106 9.54 -7.21 -17.56
N LEU A 107 9.55 -5.88 -17.66
CA LEU A 107 10.74 -5.04 -17.75
C LEU A 107 10.72 -4.02 -16.60
N ARG A 108 11.78 -3.96 -15.80
CA ARG A 108 11.86 -3.04 -14.64
C ARG A 108 13.21 -2.32 -14.57
N PRO A 109 13.46 -1.27 -15.36
CA PRO A 109 14.64 -0.46 -15.20
C PRO A 109 14.53 0.43 -13.95
N PHE A 110 15.68 0.78 -13.38
CA PHE A 110 15.73 1.72 -12.27
C PHE A 110 17.00 2.57 -12.30
N ALA A 111 16.91 3.73 -11.65
CA ALA A 111 18.04 4.60 -11.35
C ALA A 111 17.87 5.15 -9.93
N GLU A 112 18.95 5.17 -9.17
CA GLU A 112 18.99 5.62 -7.79
C GLU A 112 20.21 6.53 -7.58
N LEU A 113 20.00 7.63 -6.86
CA LEU A 113 21.05 8.48 -6.34
C LEU A 113 20.89 8.57 -4.82
N ARG A 114 21.92 8.20 -4.07
CA ARG A 114 21.88 8.13 -2.60
C ARG A 114 23.04 8.87 -1.97
N LEU A 115 22.72 9.77 -1.06
CA LEU A 115 23.65 10.46 -0.16
C LEU A 115 23.60 9.79 1.21
N ASN A 116 24.73 9.30 1.71
CA ASN A 116 24.81 8.67 3.02
C ASN A 116 25.87 9.34 3.90
N THR A 117 25.41 10.06 4.92
CA THR A 117 26.24 10.69 5.95
C THR A 117 25.69 10.35 7.34
N PRO A 118 26.48 10.46 8.41
CA PRO A 118 25.96 10.25 9.77
C PRO A 118 24.81 11.19 10.17
N LEU A 119 24.80 12.41 9.62
CA LEU A 119 23.83 13.46 9.97
C LEU A 119 22.61 13.47 9.04
N TYR A 120 22.83 13.22 7.74
CA TYR A 120 21.83 13.22 6.68
C TYR A 120 21.93 11.94 5.85
N ASN A 121 20.80 11.29 5.61
CA ASN A 121 20.65 10.29 4.56
C ASN A 121 19.60 10.82 3.58
N ALA A 122 19.90 10.85 2.30
CA ALA A 122 18.94 11.30 1.29
C ALA A 122 19.03 10.40 0.06
N GLY A 123 17.92 10.26 -0.65
CA GLY A 123 17.86 9.39 -1.81
C GLY A 123 16.80 9.86 -2.80
N LEU A 124 17.10 9.69 -4.07
CA LEU A 124 16.16 9.83 -5.18
C LEU A 124 16.19 8.52 -5.97
N THR A 125 15.03 7.91 -6.15
CA THR A 125 14.88 6.68 -6.93
C THR A 125 13.83 6.90 -8.01
N TYR A 126 14.13 6.46 -9.22
CA TYR A 126 13.18 6.29 -10.30
C TYR A 126 13.12 4.82 -10.67
N ARG A 127 11.91 4.28 -10.82
CA ARG A 127 11.67 2.93 -11.31
C ARG A 127 10.54 2.98 -12.33
N ASP A 128 10.71 2.27 -13.42
CA ASP A 128 9.64 1.96 -14.36
C ASP A 128 9.36 0.46 -14.31
N THR A 129 8.14 0.07 -14.62
CA THR A 129 7.72 -1.33 -14.72
C THR A 129 6.73 -1.45 -15.86
N GLU A 130 7.15 -2.12 -16.93
CA GLU A 130 6.27 -2.55 -18.02
C GLU A 130 5.97 -4.04 -17.84
N VAL A 131 4.69 -4.40 -17.82
CA VAL A 131 4.24 -5.79 -17.92
C VAL A 131 3.40 -5.91 -19.18
N LYS A 132 3.77 -6.84 -20.06
CA LYS A 132 3.04 -7.16 -21.28
C LYS A 132 2.57 -8.60 -21.20
N ASP A 133 1.25 -8.80 -21.32
CA ASP A 133 0.63 -10.12 -21.35
C ASP A 133 0.08 -10.40 -22.75
N THR A 134 0.27 -11.62 -23.23
CA THR A 134 -0.25 -12.11 -24.51
C THR A 134 -0.66 -13.56 -24.33
N GLY A 135 -1.81 -13.97 -24.87
CA GLY A 135 -2.24 -15.36 -24.74
C GLY A 135 -3.35 -15.73 -25.71
N THR A 136 -3.74 -17.00 -25.71
CA THR A 136 -4.77 -17.52 -26.62
C THR A 136 -6.11 -16.83 -26.39
N ASN A 137 -6.76 -16.39 -27.46
CA ASN A 137 -8.12 -15.81 -27.43
C ASN A 137 -8.28 -14.58 -26.51
N GLN A 138 -7.19 -13.92 -26.11
CA GLN A 138 -7.23 -12.69 -25.34
C GLN A 138 -6.50 -11.55 -26.08
N PRO A 139 -6.99 -10.31 -25.99
CA PRO A 139 -6.23 -9.17 -26.51
C PRO A 139 -4.94 -9.02 -25.71
N THR A 140 -3.84 -8.67 -26.41
CA THR A 140 -2.61 -8.26 -25.73
C THR A 140 -2.89 -7.06 -24.85
N THR A 141 -2.47 -7.14 -23.60
CA THR A 141 -2.54 -6.03 -22.65
C THR A 141 -1.13 -5.57 -22.27
N ARG A 142 -1.04 -4.31 -21.87
CA ARG A 142 0.17 -3.75 -21.26
C ARG A 142 -0.21 -2.97 -20.02
N SER A 143 0.60 -3.05 -18.99
CA SER A 143 0.52 -2.16 -17.84
C SER A 143 1.86 -1.49 -17.62
N PHE A 144 1.80 -0.23 -17.22
CA PHE A 144 2.95 0.62 -16.95
C PHE A 144 2.83 1.15 -15.52
N ARG A 145 3.96 1.19 -14.82
CA ARG A 145 4.05 1.77 -13.49
C ARG A 145 5.36 2.53 -13.33
N ASP A 146 5.27 3.85 -13.32
CA ASP A 146 6.38 4.75 -13.00
C ASP A 146 6.35 5.12 -11.51
N GLU A 147 7.46 4.98 -10.81
CA GLU A 147 7.62 5.32 -9.40
C GLU A 147 8.77 6.32 -9.22
N TYR A 148 8.48 7.47 -8.60
CA TYR A 148 9.46 8.46 -8.18
C TYR A 148 9.49 8.52 -6.66
N ILE A 149 10.61 8.19 -6.05
CA ILE A 149 10.75 8.09 -4.59
C ILE A 149 11.83 9.08 -4.15
N ALA A 150 11.49 9.96 -3.22
CA ALA A 150 12.42 10.84 -2.53
C ALA A 150 12.42 10.54 -1.04
N VAL A 151 13.61 10.32 -0.48
CA VAL A 151 13.80 10.08 0.95
C VAL A 151 14.76 11.09 1.55
N LEU A 152 14.47 11.54 2.76
CA LEU A 152 15.34 12.38 3.57
C LEU A 152 15.23 11.96 5.03
N ASN A 153 16.34 11.52 5.62
CA ASN A 153 16.48 11.30 7.04
C ASN A 153 17.49 12.30 7.59
N TRP A 154 17.07 13.10 8.56
CA TRP A 154 17.92 14.04 9.28
C TRP A 154 17.99 13.65 10.75
N ARG A 155 19.21 13.39 11.23
CA ARG A 155 19.47 12.85 12.57
C ARG A 155 20.46 13.73 13.33
N PRO A 156 20.08 14.97 13.67
CA PRO A 156 20.92 15.86 14.46
C PRO A 156 21.14 15.31 15.88
N VAL A 157 22.32 15.55 16.43
CA VAL A 157 22.64 15.15 17.82
C VAL A 157 21.93 16.10 18.78
N GLY A 158 21.18 15.55 19.73
CA GLY A 158 20.48 16.33 20.77
C GLY A 158 19.19 17.01 20.32
N TYR A 159 18.76 16.82 19.06
CA TYR A 159 17.55 17.40 18.50
C TYR A 159 16.61 16.31 17.97
N PRO A 160 15.34 16.65 17.65
CA PRO A 160 14.43 15.72 17.02
C PRO A 160 15.00 15.15 15.72
N ARG A 161 14.77 13.86 15.51
CA ARG A 161 15.02 13.20 14.22
C ARG A 161 13.84 13.49 13.30
N PHE A 162 14.13 13.63 12.01
CA PHE A 162 13.12 13.82 10.98
C PHE A 162 13.34 12.81 9.87
N ASP A 163 12.26 12.13 9.49
CA ASP A 163 12.24 11.17 8.41
C ASP A 163 11.11 11.60 7.45
N ALA A 164 11.46 11.89 6.21
CA ALA A 164 10.53 12.29 5.16
C ALA A 164 10.65 11.33 3.99
N THR A 165 9.52 10.84 3.49
CA THR A 165 9.44 10.00 2.29
C THR A 165 8.31 10.52 1.42
N TYR A 166 8.61 10.82 0.16
CA TYR A 166 7.64 11.17 -0.85
C TYR A 166 7.70 10.11 -1.95
N THR A 167 6.55 9.59 -2.35
CA THR A 167 6.40 8.63 -3.44
C THR A 167 5.34 9.12 -4.39
N ARG A 168 5.67 9.24 -5.68
CA ARG A 168 4.71 9.46 -6.75
C ARG A 168 4.65 8.22 -7.63
N THR A 169 3.47 7.65 -7.78
CA THR A 169 3.22 6.48 -8.63
C THR A 169 2.28 6.90 -9.75
N LEU A 170 2.64 6.57 -10.99
CA LEU A 170 1.75 6.69 -12.14
C LEU A 170 1.50 5.28 -12.66
N THR A 171 0.24 4.87 -12.72
CA THR A 171 -0.16 3.55 -13.20
C THR A 171 -1.10 3.71 -14.38
N SER A 172 -0.79 3.07 -15.50
CA SER A 172 -1.65 3.09 -16.68
C SER A 172 -1.64 1.75 -17.41
N ASN A 173 -2.58 1.55 -18.33
CA ASN A 173 -2.64 0.34 -19.14
C ASN A 173 -3.06 0.59 -20.60
N GLU A 174 -2.80 -0.41 -21.44
CA GLU A 174 -3.27 -0.49 -22.83
C GLU A 174 -3.99 -1.83 -23.05
N PRO A 175 -5.23 -1.83 -23.60
CA PRO A 175 -6.09 -0.67 -23.85
C PRO A 175 -6.42 0.10 -22.56
N GLU A 176 -6.62 1.40 -22.69
CA GLU A 176 -6.81 2.33 -21.57
C GLU A 176 -8.13 2.05 -20.84
N THR A 177 -7.99 1.44 -19.65
CA THR A 177 -9.07 1.26 -18.67
C THR A 177 -8.68 1.76 -17.28
N LEU A 178 -7.42 2.14 -17.11
CA LEU A 178 -6.82 2.65 -15.88
C LEU A 178 -5.80 3.74 -16.23
N ASP A 179 -5.92 4.90 -15.62
CA ASP A 179 -4.89 5.94 -15.59
C ASP A 179 -4.95 6.63 -14.23
N ARG A 180 -4.03 6.25 -13.35
CA ARG A 180 -4.01 6.67 -11.96
C ARG A 180 -2.72 7.35 -11.58
N VAL A 181 -2.82 8.45 -10.85
CA VAL A 181 -1.69 9.10 -10.18
C VAL A 181 -1.91 9.07 -8.68
N GLU A 182 -0.92 8.56 -7.96
CA GLU A 182 -0.91 8.48 -6.49
C GLU A 182 0.32 9.22 -5.96
N ASP A 183 0.09 10.23 -5.13
CA ASP A 183 1.12 10.98 -4.41
C ASP A 183 1.01 10.66 -2.91
N LEU A 184 2.08 10.13 -2.32
CA LEU A 184 2.16 9.80 -0.89
C LEU A 184 3.33 10.55 -0.25
N LEU A 185 3.04 11.40 0.74
CA LEU A 185 4.05 12.03 1.59
C LEU A 185 3.90 11.53 3.03
N SER A 186 4.96 10.96 3.58
CA SER A 186 5.08 10.59 4.98
C SER A 186 6.17 11.42 5.64
N LEU A 187 5.79 12.12 6.72
CA LEU A 187 6.70 12.87 7.58
C LEU A 187 6.63 12.28 8.99
N SER A 188 7.78 11.94 9.56
CA SER A 188 7.87 11.46 10.92
C SER A 188 8.93 12.22 11.70
N THR A 189 8.63 12.47 12.97
CA THR A 189 9.59 13.01 13.92
C THR A 189 9.63 12.19 15.19
N ARG A 190 10.83 12.08 15.76
CA ARG A 190 11.06 11.41 17.03
C ARG A 190 12.02 12.22 17.88
N TYR A 191 11.64 12.47 19.12
CA TYR A 191 12.46 13.19 20.07
C TYR A 191 12.41 12.51 21.44
N SER A 192 13.58 12.32 22.03
CA SER A 192 13.71 11.80 23.39
C SER A 192 14.26 12.90 24.27
N TRP A 193 13.53 13.17 25.35
CA TRP A 193 13.92 14.16 26.34
C TRP A 193 13.78 13.53 27.72
N GLU A 194 14.91 13.25 28.36
CA GLU A 194 14.99 12.51 29.62
C GLU A 194 14.24 11.17 29.54
N LYS A 195 13.13 11.06 30.28
CA LYS A 195 12.28 9.87 30.40
C LYS A 195 11.10 9.90 29.43
N LEU A 196 10.97 10.98 28.65
CA LEU A 196 9.88 11.20 27.71
C LEU A 196 10.32 10.86 26.28
N LEU A 197 9.42 10.21 25.55
CA LEU A 197 9.57 9.90 24.14
C LEU A 197 8.39 10.48 23.37
N PHE A 198 8.67 11.44 22.51
CA PHE A 198 7.71 12.05 21.61
C PHE A 198 7.86 11.45 20.23
N HIS A 199 6.74 11.07 19.64
CA HIS A 199 6.68 10.61 18.26
C HIS A 199 5.46 11.20 17.57
N TYR A 200 5.67 11.73 16.38
CA TYR A 200 4.60 12.25 15.55
C TYR A 200 4.83 11.82 14.11
N THR A 201 3.76 11.37 13.45
CA THR A 201 3.77 10.98 12.05
C THR A 201 2.58 11.63 11.35
N TYR A 202 2.84 12.25 10.21
CA TYR A 202 1.87 12.83 9.31
C TYR A 202 1.96 12.12 7.96
N ILE A 203 0.83 11.69 7.43
CA ILE A 203 0.72 11.02 6.14
C ILE A 203 -0.34 11.76 5.33
N VAL A 204 0.01 12.17 4.12
CA VAL A 204 -0.96 12.65 3.13
C VAL A 204 -0.84 11.80 1.88
N GLU A 205 -2.00 11.40 1.37
CA GLU A 205 -2.17 10.59 0.19
C GLU A 205 -3.19 11.26 -0.72
N ASP A 206 -2.79 11.51 -1.96
CA ASP A 206 -3.65 12.05 -3.00
C ASP A 206 -3.68 11.05 -4.14
N SER A 207 -4.87 10.65 -4.58
CA SER A 207 -5.08 9.68 -5.65
C SER A 207 -6.08 10.23 -6.64
N GLU A 208 -5.68 10.32 -7.90
CA GLU A 208 -6.49 10.77 -9.03
C GLU A 208 -6.63 9.61 -10.02
N GLU A 209 -7.87 9.14 -10.26
CA GLU A 209 -8.21 8.24 -11.35
C GLU A 209 -8.78 9.05 -12.52
N ARG A 210 -7.97 9.22 -13.57
CA ARG A 210 -8.27 10.12 -14.69
C ARG A 210 -9.29 9.57 -15.66
N VAL A 211 -9.45 8.24 -15.73
CA VAL A 211 -10.47 7.61 -16.59
C VAL A 211 -11.88 7.93 -16.09
N THR A 212 -12.06 7.97 -14.77
CA THR A 212 -13.36 8.25 -14.13
C THR A 212 -13.46 9.66 -13.55
N ASP A 213 -12.41 10.46 -13.66
CA ASP A 213 -12.31 11.79 -13.03
C ASP A 213 -12.67 11.75 -11.54
N PHE A 214 -12.02 10.83 -10.80
CA PHE A 214 -12.29 10.62 -9.38
C PHE A 214 -11.04 10.87 -8.54
N GLU A 215 -11.15 11.78 -7.58
CA GLU A 215 -10.05 12.12 -6.67
C GLU A 215 -10.37 11.67 -5.25
N THR A 216 -9.34 11.19 -4.56
CA THR A 216 -9.37 10.88 -3.13
C THR A 216 -8.18 11.52 -2.46
N ASN A 217 -8.44 12.38 -1.48
CA ASN A 217 -7.41 12.99 -0.64
C ASN A 217 -7.57 12.48 0.80
N ARG A 218 -6.53 11.87 1.34
CA ARG A 218 -6.50 11.36 2.71
C ARG A 218 -5.35 11.98 3.48
N GLN A 219 -5.66 12.45 4.68
CA GLN A 219 -4.68 12.99 5.61
C GLN A 219 -4.80 12.26 6.94
N SER A 220 -3.66 11.83 7.50
CA SER A 220 -3.61 11.11 8.77
C SER A 220 -2.52 11.66 9.68
N HIS A 221 -2.88 11.85 10.95
CA HIS A 221 -2.03 12.34 12.02
C HIS A 221 -1.95 11.28 13.11
N PHE A 222 -0.72 10.95 13.51
CA PHE A 222 -0.46 10.00 14.59
C PHE A 222 0.49 10.65 15.60
N GLY A 223 0.00 10.88 16.82
CA GLY A 223 0.79 11.39 17.94
C GLY A 223 0.95 10.32 19.01
N LYS A 224 2.16 10.17 19.54
CA LYS A 224 2.44 9.32 20.71
C LYS A 224 3.38 10.02 21.67
N VAL A 225 3.02 10.01 22.94
CA VAL A 225 3.90 10.41 24.05
C VAL A 225 4.09 9.20 24.95
N GLY A 226 5.34 8.83 25.21
CA GLY A 226 5.72 7.79 26.16
C GLY A 226 6.49 8.38 27.34
N TYR A 227 6.29 7.81 28.52
CA TYR A 227 7.14 8.00 29.68
C TYR A 227 7.65 6.64 30.14
N GLY A 228 8.96 6.51 30.29
CA GLY A 228 9.60 5.28 30.77
C GLY A 228 10.63 5.61 31.84
N ASN A 229 10.56 4.94 32.99
CA ASN A 229 11.58 5.08 34.02
C ASN A 229 11.81 3.80 34.84
N GLU A 230 13.05 3.65 35.29
CA GLU A 230 13.47 2.63 36.25
C GLU A 230 13.58 3.27 37.65
N PHE A 231 13.14 2.54 38.66
CA PHE A 231 13.18 2.93 40.07
C PHE A 231 13.80 1.80 40.92
N PHE A 232 14.31 2.16 42.09
CA PHE A 232 14.87 1.22 43.08
C PHE A 232 15.93 0.27 42.50
N ASP A 233 16.98 0.79 41.87
CA ASP A 233 18.03 -0.03 41.22
C ASP A 233 17.45 -1.07 40.26
N ARG A 234 16.51 -0.62 39.42
CA ARG A 234 15.80 -1.43 38.41
C ARG A 234 14.85 -2.50 38.96
N ARG A 235 14.47 -2.40 40.23
CA ARG A 235 13.48 -3.32 40.82
C ARG A 235 12.04 -2.96 40.46
N LEU A 236 11.79 -1.73 40.00
CA LEU A 236 10.50 -1.31 39.47
C LEU A 236 10.70 -0.57 38.15
N PHE A 237 9.93 -0.94 37.13
CA PHE A 237 9.87 -0.28 35.84
C PHE A 237 8.46 0.26 35.64
N LEU A 238 8.36 1.54 35.29
CA LEU A 238 7.10 2.18 34.90
C LEU A 238 7.22 2.64 33.46
N ASP A 239 6.33 2.13 32.61
CA ASP A 239 6.14 2.58 31.23
C ASP A 239 4.67 2.95 31.06
N THR A 240 4.43 4.16 30.56
CA THR A 240 3.10 4.62 30.19
C THR A 240 3.18 5.31 28.86
N SER A 241 2.14 5.17 28.04
CA SER A 241 2.07 5.90 26.79
C SER A 241 0.65 6.32 26.46
N TYR A 242 0.54 7.47 25.82
CA TYR A 242 -0.70 8.03 25.31
C TYR A 242 -0.57 8.22 23.80
N ARG A 243 -1.61 7.86 23.07
CA ARG A 243 -1.66 7.88 21.60
C ARG A 243 -2.91 8.60 21.15
N VAL A 244 -2.77 9.44 20.13
CA VAL A 244 -3.86 10.12 19.44
C VAL A 244 -3.72 9.87 17.95
N GLU A 245 -4.83 9.53 17.31
CA GLU A 245 -4.91 9.31 15.87
C GLU A 245 -6.08 10.12 15.32
N TYR A 246 -5.86 10.79 14.19
CA TYR A 246 -6.87 11.59 13.51
C TYR A 246 -6.67 11.42 12.00
N SER A 247 -7.75 11.16 11.27
CA SER A 247 -7.71 11.00 9.82
C SER A 247 -8.92 11.66 9.17
N THR A 248 -8.68 12.29 8.03
CA THR A 248 -9.70 12.89 7.16
C THR A 248 -9.57 12.29 5.77
N THR A 249 -10.70 12.02 5.12
CA THR A 249 -10.74 11.62 3.73
C THR A 249 -11.76 12.47 2.99
N GLU A 250 -11.34 13.08 1.90
CA GLU A 250 -12.15 13.90 1.00
C GLU A 250 -12.22 13.22 -0.37
N PHE A 251 -13.38 13.30 -1.02
CA PHE A 251 -13.63 12.71 -2.33
C PHE A 251 -14.18 13.79 -3.26
N SER A 252 -13.77 13.78 -4.53
CA SER A 252 -14.31 14.64 -5.57
C SER A 252 -14.56 13.83 -6.86
N GLY A 253 -15.48 14.28 -7.71
CA GLY A 253 -15.73 13.68 -9.02
C GLY A 253 -16.83 12.61 -9.10
N GLU A 254 -16.96 11.98 -10.27
CA GLU A 254 -18.00 10.98 -10.57
C GLU A 254 -17.50 9.56 -10.18
N GLY A 255 -17.44 9.30 -8.87
CA GLY A 255 -17.09 7.98 -8.34
C GLY A 255 -17.82 7.63 -7.05
N SER A 256 -17.58 6.42 -6.54
CA SER A 256 -18.19 5.94 -5.29
C SER A 256 -17.11 5.57 -4.28
N GLY A 257 -17.11 6.26 -3.14
CA GLY A 257 -16.25 5.96 -1.99
C GLY A 257 -16.97 5.09 -0.96
N VAL A 258 -16.26 4.17 -0.31
CA VAL A 258 -16.78 3.38 0.81
C VAL A 258 -16.40 4.06 2.12
N PHE A 259 -17.39 4.40 2.95
CA PHE A 259 -17.18 5.00 4.26
C PHE A 259 -17.26 3.96 5.37
N PRO A 260 -16.32 3.94 6.33
CA PRO A 260 -16.59 3.31 7.61
C PRO A 260 -17.60 4.17 8.37
N LEU A 261 -18.85 3.71 8.46
CA LEU A 261 -19.85 4.37 9.30
C LEU A 261 -19.49 4.15 10.77
N THR A 262 -19.10 5.23 11.46
CA THR A 262 -18.93 5.21 12.92
C THR A 262 -20.29 5.29 13.59
N ARG A 263 -20.60 4.33 14.46
CA ARG A 263 -21.85 4.32 15.24
C ARG A 263 -21.79 5.46 16.26
N THR A 264 -22.77 6.35 16.23
CA THR A 264 -22.85 7.51 17.12
C THR A 264 -23.61 7.17 18.40
N ALA A 265 -24.63 6.32 18.29
CA ALA A 265 -25.34 5.73 19.41
C ALA A 265 -25.92 4.36 19.01
N GLY A 266 -26.19 3.48 19.97
CA GLY A 266 -27.27 2.53 19.77
C GLY A 266 -28.59 3.23 20.03
N ILE A 267 -29.68 2.72 19.48
CA ILE A 267 -31.02 3.27 19.72
C ILE A 267 -31.95 2.13 20.14
N SER A 268 -32.85 2.39 21.08
CA SER A 268 -33.79 1.38 21.56
C SER A 268 -35.12 1.98 21.99
N SER A 269 -36.19 1.20 21.83
CA SER A 269 -37.52 1.47 22.41
C SER A 269 -38.18 0.17 22.88
N LEU A 270 -38.99 0.25 23.93
CA LEU A 270 -39.84 -0.83 24.43
C LEU A 270 -41.25 -0.68 23.86
N ASP A 271 -41.33 -0.58 22.54
CA ASP A 271 -42.56 -0.33 21.77
C ASP A 271 -42.41 -0.98 20.39
N ASP A 272 -43.43 -1.70 19.92
CA ASP A 272 -43.50 -2.38 18.62
C ASP A 272 -44.27 -1.60 17.55
N THR A 273 -44.68 -0.38 17.87
CA THR A 273 -45.34 0.54 16.93
C THR A 273 -44.33 1.57 16.40
N PRO A 274 -43.48 1.21 15.42
CA PRO A 274 -42.49 2.15 14.87
C PRO A 274 -43.13 3.36 14.18
N GLU A 275 -44.43 3.33 13.90
CA GLU A 275 -45.18 4.38 13.20
C GLU A 275 -45.81 5.43 14.13
N ASP A 276 -46.05 5.15 15.42
CA ASP A 276 -46.84 6.03 16.31
C ASP A 276 -46.03 6.79 17.38
N GLY A 277 -44.75 6.43 17.57
CA GLY A 277 -43.81 7.12 18.46
C GLY A 277 -43.99 6.82 19.96
N PRO A 278 -42.91 6.91 20.77
CA PRO A 278 -41.77 7.82 20.60
C PRO A 278 -40.64 7.26 19.72
N ALA A 279 -39.90 8.17 19.10
CA ALA A 279 -38.68 7.88 18.37
C ALA A 279 -37.69 7.08 19.25
N LEU A 280 -37.04 6.08 18.65
CA LEU A 280 -36.01 5.26 19.30
C LEU A 280 -35.01 6.13 20.06
N GLY A 281 -34.91 5.94 21.38
CA GLY A 281 -34.06 6.76 22.24
C GLY A 281 -32.60 6.32 22.17
N ALA A 282 -31.66 7.27 22.27
CA ALA A 282 -30.23 6.96 22.30
C ALA A 282 -29.86 6.12 23.54
N ASN A 283 -29.22 4.98 23.29
CA ASN A 283 -28.67 4.05 24.27
C ASN A 283 -27.20 3.75 23.94
N PHE A 284 -26.28 4.48 24.58
CA PHE A 284 -24.84 4.34 24.36
C PHE A 284 -24.26 3.01 24.86
N ALA A 285 -24.93 2.35 25.81
CA ALA A 285 -24.49 1.05 26.33
C ALA A 285 -24.60 -0.08 25.29
N LEU A 286 -25.30 0.14 24.18
CA LEU A 286 -25.36 -0.79 23.05
C LEU A 286 -24.12 -0.75 22.14
N ILE A 287 -23.33 0.33 22.20
CA ILE A 287 -22.17 0.54 21.33
C ILE A 287 -20.85 0.72 22.10
N ASP A 288 -20.87 0.64 23.43
CA ASP A 288 -19.71 0.87 24.30
C ASP A 288 -18.71 -0.31 24.37
N GLY A 289 -19.08 -1.46 23.79
CA GLY A 289 -18.25 -2.67 23.75
C GLY A 289 -18.18 -3.45 25.07
N ASN A 290 -18.94 -3.06 26.10
CA ASN A 290 -18.96 -3.71 27.40
C ASN A 290 -19.93 -4.90 27.41
N ARG A 291 -19.40 -6.13 27.51
CA ARG A 291 -20.22 -7.36 27.55
C ARG A 291 -20.60 -7.82 28.95
N GLN A 292 -20.13 -7.14 29.99
CA GLN A 292 -20.30 -7.55 31.38
C GLN A 292 -21.42 -6.79 32.09
N VAL A 293 -21.78 -5.62 31.59
CA VAL A 293 -22.84 -4.77 32.13
C VAL A 293 -24.02 -4.80 31.16
N SER A 294 -25.23 -5.00 31.67
CA SER A 294 -26.44 -4.96 30.85
C SER A 294 -26.63 -3.58 30.22
N ALA A 295 -27.02 -3.54 28.95
CA ALA A 295 -27.41 -2.32 28.25
C ALA A 295 -28.80 -1.79 28.67
N GLY A 296 -29.41 -2.40 29.70
CA GLY A 296 -30.69 -1.98 30.28
C GLY A 296 -31.90 -2.34 29.42
N ILE A 297 -31.74 -3.14 28.37
CA ILE A 297 -32.83 -3.64 27.53
C ILE A 297 -33.23 -5.03 28.03
N ASP A 298 -34.48 -5.16 28.45
CA ASP A 298 -35.09 -6.46 28.73
C ASP A 298 -35.62 -7.05 27.42
N LEU A 299 -35.07 -8.19 27.02
CA LEU A 299 -35.47 -8.93 25.82
C LEU A 299 -36.54 -10.00 26.11
N GLY A 300 -37.21 -9.93 27.27
CA GLY A 300 -38.34 -10.79 27.61
C GLY A 300 -37.95 -12.20 28.06
N LEU A 301 -36.71 -12.38 28.53
CA LEU A 301 -36.24 -13.70 29.01
C LEU A 301 -36.62 -13.98 30.47
N ASP A 302 -37.08 -12.98 31.23
CA ASP A 302 -37.49 -13.09 32.65
C ASP A 302 -39.02 -12.99 32.87
N GLY A 303 -39.82 -13.53 31.93
CA GLY A 303 -41.22 -13.88 32.19
C GLY A 303 -42.29 -12.93 31.63
N ASP A 304 -41.92 -11.88 30.90
CA ASP A 304 -42.84 -11.12 30.05
C ASP A 304 -42.51 -11.38 28.56
N GLN A 305 -43.28 -12.30 27.97
CA GLN A 305 -43.15 -12.65 26.54
C GLN A 305 -43.95 -11.73 25.61
N THR A 306 -44.54 -10.66 26.16
CA THR A 306 -45.44 -9.77 25.40
C THR A 306 -44.86 -8.38 25.13
N THR A 307 -43.82 -7.99 25.86
CA THR A 307 -43.10 -6.74 25.59
C THR A 307 -42.17 -6.93 24.40
N LEU A 308 -42.50 -6.29 23.29
CA LEU A 308 -41.69 -6.23 22.09
C LEU A 308 -40.77 -5.01 22.16
N ALA A 309 -39.51 -5.19 21.75
CA ALA A 309 -38.50 -4.14 21.81
C ALA A 309 -37.89 -3.91 20.42
N ASN A 310 -37.69 -2.64 20.08
CA ASN A 310 -36.97 -2.22 18.88
C ASN A 310 -35.53 -1.85 19.27
N ILE A 311 -34.56 -2.38 18.52
CA ILE A 311 -33.14 -2.07 18.69
C ILE A 311 -32.57 -1.67 17.34
N GLY A 312 -31.84 -0.57 17.31
CA GLY A 312 -31.17 -0.07 16.13
C GLY A 312 -29.81 0.51 16.46
N ILE A 313 -29.16 0.99 15.41
CA ILE A 313 -27.89 1.69 15.49
C ILE A 313 -28.07 3.02 14.77
N ASP A 314 -27.69 4.10 15.44
CA ASP A 314 -27.64 5.42 14.85
C ASP A 314 -26.23 5.73 14.36
N PHE A 315 -26.15 6.20 13.12
CA PHE A 315 -24.92 6.60 12.45
C PHE A 315 -24.75 8.13 12.42
N GLY A 316 -25.60 8.88 13.12
CA GLY A 316 -25.54 10.35 13.24
C GLY A 316 -26.06 11.10 12.02
N PHE A 317 -26.86 10.45 11.17
CA PHE A 317 -27.51 11.13 10.05
C PHE A 317 -28.73 11.93 10.54
N PRO A 318 -28.97 13.14 10.02
CA PRO A 318 -30.20 13.86 10.32
C PRO A 318 -31.40 13.03 9.85
N ALA A 319 -32.30 12.67 10.78
CA ALA A 319 -33.55 12.02 10.44
C ALA A 319 -34.45 13.02 9.71
N THR A 320 -34.60 12.88 8.39
CA THR A 320 -35.72 13.51 7.68
C THR A 320 -37.01 12.84 8.16
N VAL A 321 -37.82 13.61 8.89
CA VAL A 321 -39.22 13.30 9.17
C VAL A 321 -40.06 13.67 7.95
#